data_AF-A0A937KBH7-F1
#
_entry.id   AF-A0A937KBH7-F1
#
_cell.length_a   1.000
_cell.length_b   1.000
_cell.length_c   1.000
_cell.angle_alpha   90.00
_cell.angle_beta   90.00
_cell.angle_gamma   90.00
#
_symmetry.space_group_name_H-M   'P 1'
#
loop_
_entity.id
_entity.type
_entity.pdbx_description
1 polymer ?
#
loop_
_entity_poly.entity_id
_entity_poly.type
_entity_poly.pdbx_seq_one_letter_code
_entity_poly.pdbx_strand_id
1 'polypeptide(L)'
;MTTEAIQAIINLINSNLDYVKKFKTEKFKDKWLIDVFLNSNILNIVLDDNISVNVSSQLNHHIIDFFSNERKFQSFEEFKAYFNQVVRGYSEQTDGIYVKYKGEEYLCEIEVTSVDPDRQMGPETLYELSFTNNSGEHIVAADISEYPMGAFSIYELNEDVEVDEQQVINYFMDKTME
;
A
#
# COMPACT_ATOMS: atom_id res chain seq x y z
N MET A 1 -5.05 -28.58 15.20
CA MET A 1 -5.29 -27.56 14.16
C MET A 1 -4.45 -26.32 14.39
N THR A 2 -4.58 -25.60 15.52
CA THR A 2 -3.80 -24.36 15.77
C THR A 2 -2.28 -24.53 15.84
N THR A 3 -1.76 -25.66 16.35
CA THR A 3 -0.30 -25.91 16.46
C THR A 3 0.39 -26.14 15.10
N GLU A 4 -0.29 -26.76 14.14
CA GLU A 4 0.26 -26.98 12.79
C GLU A 4 0.23 -25.69 11.98
N ALA A 5 -0.87 -24.92 12.10
CA ALA A 5 -1.01 -23.62 11.46
C ALA A 5 0.03 -22.60 11.98
N ILE A 6 0.26 -22.52 13.29
CA ILE A 6 1.30 -21.62 13.84
C ILE A 6 2.70 -22.00 13.34
N GLN A 7 3.01 -23.29 13.26
CA GLN A 7 4.30 -23.75 12.75
C GLN A 7 4.47 -23.37 11.27
N ALA A 8 3.42 -23.51 10.46
CA ALA A 8 3.42 -23.13 9.06
C ALA A 8 3.62 -21.60 8.87
N ILE A 9 2.96 -20.78 9.69
CA ILE A 9 3.12 -19.32 9.69
C ILE A 9 4.54 -18.91 10.08
N ILE A 10 5.09 -19.51 11.15
CA ILE A 10 6.48 -19.23 11.58
C ILE A 10 7.48 -19.63 10.49
N ASN A 11 7.28 -20.78 9.83
CA ASN A 11 8.12 -21.20 8.73
C ASN A 11 8.07 -20.22 7.54
N LEU A 12 6.87 -19.69 7.21
CA LEU A 12 6.70 -18.68 6.17
C LEU A 12 7.38 -17.34 6.52
N ILE A 13 7.32 -16.92 7.79
CA ILE A 13 8.05 -15.74 8.26
C ILE A 13 9.56 -15.95 8.10
N ASN A 14 10.06 -17.10 8.54
CA ASN A 14 11.49 -17.44 8.47
C ASN A 14 12.00 -17.63 7.03
N SER A 15 11.13 -17.89 6.05
CA SER A 15 11.53 -17.93 4.64
C SER A 15 11.64 -16.53 4.00
N ASN A 16 11.24 -15.46 4.70
CA ASN A 16 11.23 -14.09 4.21
C ASN A 16 12.04 -13.13 5.12
N LEU A 17 13.13 -13.63 5.72
CA LEU A 17 13.96 -12.87 6.67
C LEU A 17 14.63 -11.62 6.06
N ASP A 18 14.80 -11.58 4.74
CA ASP A 18 15.33 -10.39 4.05
C ASP A 18 14.40 -9.16 4.19
N TYR A 19 13.12 -9.39 4.46
CA TYR A 19 12.09 -8.35 4.60
C TYR A 19 11.56 -8.20 6.04
N VAL A 20 11.69 -9.27 6.85
CA VAL A 20 11.22 -9.32 8.23
C VAL A 20 12.35 -8.97 9.19
N LYS A 21 12.28 -7.80 9.84
CA LYS A 21 13.28 -7.38 10.84
C LYS A 21 13.27 -8.25 12.09
N LYS A 22 12.07 -8.55 12.60
CA LYS A 22 11.84 -9.34 13.81
C LYS A 22 10.37 -9.74 13.87
N PHE A 23 10.04 -10.72 14.70
CA PHE A 23 8.64 -11.03 15.02
C PHE A 23 8.50 -11.39 16.50
N LYS A 24 7.28 -11.25 17.02
CA LYS A 24 6.90 -11.58 18.40
C LYS A 24 5.72 -12.54 18.34
N THR A 25 5.71 -13.56 19.19
CA THR A 25 4.59 -14.52 19.31
C THR A 25 4.09 -14.57 20.74
N GLU A 26 2.78 -14.46 20.95
CA GLU A 26 2.14 -14.63 22.25
C GLU A 26 0.93 -15.57 22.14
N LYS A 27 0.73 -16.42 23.15
CA LYS A 27 -0.43 -17.30 23.23
C LYS A 27 -1.40 -16.77 24.30
N PHE A 28 -2.63 -16.50 23.91
CA PHE A 28 -3.72 -16.08 24.81
C PHE A 28 -4.89 -17.04 24.70
N LYS A 29 -5.07 -17.89 25.73
CA LYS A 29 -6.08 -18.96 25.75
C LYS A 29 -5.95 -19.84 24.49
N ASP A 30 -6.96 -19.82 23.63
CA ASP A 30 -7.06 -20.61 22.40
C ASP A 30 -6.55 -19.88 21.15
N LYS A 31 -6.04 -18.65 21.32
CA LYS A 31 -5.55 -17.82 20.22
C LYS A 31 -4.04 -17.62 20.29
N TRP A 32 -3.44 -17.48 19.12
CA TRP A 32 -2.08 -16.98 18.96
C TRP A 32 -2.11 -15.57 18.38
N LEU A 33 -1.27 -14.70 18.91
CA LEU A 33 -0.98 -13.38 18.38
C LEU A 33 0.47 -13.38 17.88
N ILE A 34 0.68 -12.92 16.65
CA ILE A 34 1.98 -12.87 16.01
C ILE A 34 2.15 -11.46 15.44
N ASP A 35 3.11 -10.70 15.96
CA ASP A 35 3.47 -9.39 15.43
C ASP A 35 4.73 -9.55 14.56
N VAL A 36 4.62 -9.29 13.27
CA VAL A 36 5.73 -9.34 12.32
C VAL A 36 6.15 -7.91 12.00
N PHE A 37 7.36 -7.54 12.40
CA PHE A 37 7.90 -6.20 12.20
C PHE A 37 8.66 -6.18 10.87
N LEU A 38 8.09 -5.47 9.89
CA LEU A 38 8.70 -5.23 8.59
C LEU A 38 9.50 -3.93 8.60
N ASN A 39 10.14 -3.62 7.47
CA ASN A 39 10.94 -2.40 7.36
C ASN A 39 10.13 -1.12 7.60
N SER A 40 8.88 -1.08 7.11
CA SER A 40 8.00 0.10 7.08
C SER A 40 6.66 -0.07 7.82
N ASN A 41 6.30 -1.28 8.28
CA ASN A 41 5.02 -1.53 8.94
C ASN A 41 5.11 -2.74 9.89
N ILE A 42 4.01 -3.02 10.58
CA ILE A 42 3.84 -4.18 11.46
C ILE A 42 2.62 -4.97 10.99
N LEU A 43 2.77 -6.28 10.81
CA LEU A 43 1.65 -7.19 10.56
C LEU A 43 1.25 -7.87 11.86
N ASN A 44 0.04 -7.62 12.32
CA ASN A 44 -0.56 -8.29 13.46
C ASN A 44 -1.41 -9.45 12.94
N ILE A 45 -0.96 -10.68 13.17
CA ILE A 45 -1.64 -11.91 12.77
C ILE A 45 -2.26 -12.52 14.03
N VAL A 46 -3.57 -12.76 13.98
CA VAL A 46 -4.35 -13.46 15.00
C VAL A 46 -4.73 -14.81 14.43
N LEU A 47 -4.33 -15.90 15.10
CA LEU A 47 -4.72 -17.25 14.74
C LEU A 47 -5.65 -17.82 15.82
N ASP A 48 -6.89 -18.11 15.44
CA ASP A 48 -7.87 -18.82 16.23
C ASP A 48 -8.46 -20.00 15.43
N ASP A 49 -9.78 -20.01 15.17
CA ASP A 49 -10.41 -20.90 14.20
C ASP A 49 -10.15 -20.43 12.75
N ASN A 50 -9.79 -19.16 12.56
CA ASN A 50 -9.35 -18.57 11.30
C ASN A 50 -8.00 -17.87 11.48
N ILE A 51 -7.38 -17.48 10.36
CA ILE A 51 -6.24 -16.55 10.37
C ILE A 51 -6.80 -15.17 10.09
N SER A 52 -6.55 -14.21 10.98
CA SER A 52 -6.94 -12.81 10.80
C SER A 52 -5.69 -11.94 10.79
N VAL A 53 -5.58 -11.01 9.85
CA VAL A 53 -4.41 -10.13 9.74
C VAL A 53 -4.85 -8.68 9.75
N ASN A 54 -4.15 -7.87 10.53
CA ASN A 54 -4.25 -6.42 10.58
C ASN A 54 -2.87 -5.83 10.31
N VAL A 55 -2.78 -4.82 9.46
CA VAL A 55 -1.53 -4.13 9.15
C VAL A 55 -1.50 -2.82 9.94
N SER A 56 -0.67 -2.78 10.97
CA SER A 56 -0.38 -1.56 11.74
C SER A 56 0.88 -0.91 11.17
N SER A 57 0.68 0.04 10.27
CA SER A 57 1.73 0.90 9.75
C SER A 57 2.12 1.94 10.80
N GLN A 58 3.33 1.88 11.34
CA GLN A 58 3.91 3.04 12.05
C GLN A 58 4.18 4.23 11.10
N LEU A 59 4.14 4.01 9.79
CA LEU A 59 4.28 5.03 8.75
C LEU A 59 2.96 5.62 8.21
N ASN A 60 1.76 5.05 8.51
CA ASN A 60 0.49 5.65 8.06
C ASN A 60 -0.13 6.56 9.14
N HIS A 61 0.57 7.63 9.49
CA HIS A 61 -0.17 8.86 9.79
C HIS A 61 -0.72 9.52 8.51
N HIS A 62 -0.30 9.06 7.32
CA HIS A 62 -0.56 9.68 6.01
C HIS A 62 -1.47 8.86 5.08
N ILE A 63 -2.17 7.85 5.59
CA ILE A 63 -3.32 7.25 4.90
C ILE A 63 -4.45 7.23 5.92
N ILE A 64 -5.29 8.27 5.88
CA ILE A 64 -6.53 8.30 6.65
C ILE A 64 -7.53 7.41 5.92
N ASP A 65 -7.43 6.11 6.20
CA ASP A 65 -8.59 5.23 6.09
C ASP A 65 -8.65 4.38 7.38
N PHE A 66 -9.12 5.05 8.42
CA PHE A 66 -9.10 4.62 9.82
C PHE A 66 -10.25 3.65 10.18
N PHE A 67 -10.76 2.88 9.20
CA PHE A 67 -11.75 1.83 9.45
C PHE A 67 -11.33 0.48 8.85
N SER A 68 -10.86 -0.40 9.74
CA SER A 68 -11.00 -1.86 9.67
C SER A 68 -10.59 -2.58 8.37
N ASN A 69 -9.29 -2.85 8.18
CA ASN A 69 -8.83 -3.87 7.23
C ASN A 69 -8.36 -5.15 7.96
N GLU A 70 -9.15 -5.62 8.94
CA GLU A 70 -9.00 -6.99 9.44
C GLU A 70 -9.41 -7.95 8.31
N ARG A 71 -8.42 -8.58 7.67
CA ARG A 71 -8.68 -9.62 6.66
C ARG A 71 -8.69 -10.98 7.33
N LYS A 72 -9.75 -11.76 7.07
CA LYS A 72 -9.91 -13.13 7.57
C LYS A 72 -9.69 -14.12 6.44
N PHE A 73 -8.91 -15.15 6.71
CA PHE A 73 -8.54 -16.20 5.76
C PHE A 73 -9.07 -17.54 6.27
N GLN A 74 -9.69 -18.30 5.36
CA GLN A 74 -10.24 -19.62 5.68
C GLN A 74 -9.19 -20.72 5.53
N SER A 75 -8.09 -20.44 4.82
CA SER A 75 -7.01 -21.39 4.57
C SER A 75 -5.62 -20.76 4.73
N PHE A 76 -4.62 -21.61 5.02
CA PHE A 76 -3.23 -21.18 5.09
C PHE A 76 -2.69 -20.69 3.75
N GLU A 77 -3.12 -21.26 2.62
CA GLU A 77 -2.65 -20.83 1.30
C GLU A 77 -3.15 -19.43 0.93
N GLU A 78 -4.40 -19.07 1.27
CA GLU A 78 -4.90 -17.70 1.11
C GLU A 78 -4.08 -16.70 1.94
N PHE A 79 -3.84 -17.04 3.22
CA PHE A 79 -2.99 -16.23 4.09
C PHE A 79 -1.58 -16.08 3.52
N LYS A 80 -0.98 -17.16 3.02
CA LYS A 80 0.37 -17.18 2.48
C LYS A 80 0.50 -16.31 1.23
N ALA A 81 -0.49 -16.32 0.35
CA ALA A 81 -0.53 -15.44 -0.81
C ALA A 81 -0.53 -13.97 -0.37
N TYR A 82 -1.41 -13.60 0.56
CA TYR A 82 -1.47 -12.26 1.12
C TYR A 82 -0.20 -11.86 1.87
N PHE A 83 0.35 -12.74 2.71
CA PHE A 83 1.58 -12.50 3.47
C PHE A 83 2.75 -12.19 2.52
N ASN A 84 2.92 -12.97 1.45
CA ASN A 84 3.98 -12.71 0.47
C ASN A 84 3.77 -11.38 -0.27
N GLN A 85 2.52 -11.03 -0.59
CA GLN A 85 2.17 -9.73 -1.19
C GLN A 85 2.58 -8.56 -0.26
N VAL A 86 2.35 -8.69 1.04
CA VAL A 86 2.64 -7.62 2.00
C VAL A 86 4.12 -7.55 2.38
N VAL A 87 4.77 -8.69 2.61
CA VAL A 87 6.17 -8.76 3.09
C VAL A 87 7.16 -8.40 2.00
N ARG A 88 6.92 -8.80 0.75
CA ARG A 88 7.75 -8.35 -0.37
C ARG A 88 7.50 -6.90 -0.73
N GLY A 89 6.48 -6.24 -0.16
CA GLY A 89 5.82 -5.10 -0.83
C GLY A 89 5.19 -5.56 -2.15
N TYR A 90 4.27 -4.88 -2.81
CA TYR A 90 4.46 -3.53 -3.37
C TYR A 90 5.90 -3.12 -3.79
N SER A 91 6.93 -3.97 -3.67
CA SER A 91 8.27 -3.67 -4.21
C SER A 91 8.53 -4.27 -5.59
N GLU A 92 7.61 -5.09 -6.10
CA GLU A 92 7.60 -5.54 -7.50
C GLU A 92 6.13 -5.54 -7.98
N GLN A 93 5.80 -4.74 -9.00
CA GLN A 93 4.51 -4.63 -9.71
C GLN A 93 3.50 -3.53 -9.31
N THR A 94 3.95 -2.34 -8.95
CA THR A 94 3.29 -1.15 -9.52
C THR A 94 4.36 -0.37 -10.25
N ASP A 95 4.18 -0.15 -11.55
CA ASP A 95 4.97 0.81 -12.31
C ASP A 95 4.72 2.18 -11.70
N GLY A 96 5.44 2.52 -10.62
CA GLY A 96 5.31 3.80 -9.95
C GLY A 96 5.53 4.92 -10.96
N ILE A 97 4.87 6.05 -10.74
CA ILE A 97 5.07 7.21 -11.60
C ILE A 97 6.42 7.82 -11.22
N TYR A 98 7.31 7.94 -12.20
CA TYR A 98 8.60 8.60 -12.03
C TYR A 98 8.54 9.96 -12.71
N VAL A 99 9.00 10.99 -12.01
CA VAL A 99 9.08 12.35 -12.53
C VAL A 99 10.53 12.80 -12.57
N LYS A 100 10.86 13.75 -13.44
CA LYS A 100 12.19 14.38 -13.44
C LYS A 100 12.11 15.76 -12.87
N TYR A 101 12.92 16.02 -11.84
CA TYR A 101 13.07 17.35 -11.25
C TYR A 101 14.53 17.74 -11.33
N LYS A 102 14.82 18.84 -12.04
CA LYS A 102 16.19 19.33 -12.25
C LYS A 102 17.16 18.28 -12.81
N GLY A 103 16.65 17.38 -13.65
CA GLY A 103 17.40 16.32 -14.32
C GLY A 103 17.64 15.05 -13.49
N GLU A 104 17.12 14.99 -12.26
CA GLU A 104 17.12 13.78 -11.43
C GLU A 104 15.74 13.13 -11.42
N GLU A 105 15.71 11.80 -11.38
CA GLU A 105 14.49 11.01 -11.40
C GLU A 105 14.03 10.70 -9.97
N TYR A 106 12.75 10.93 -9.70
CA TYR A 106 12.11 10.72 -8.41
C TYR A 106 10.87 9.86 -8.56
N LEU A 107 10.71 8.89 -7.66
CA LEU A 107 9.47 8.12 -7.55
C LEU A 107 8.43 8.97 -6.81
N CYS A 108 7.25 9.13 -7.40
CA CYS A 108 6.15 9.86 -6.79
C CYS A 108 5.43 9.06 -5.71
N GLU A 109 5.06 9.78 -4.65
CA GLU A 109 3.98 9.50 -3.72
C GLU A 109 2.66 9.94 -4.37
N ILE A 110 1.59 9.17 -4.15
CA ILE A 110 0.25 9.46 -4.70
C ILE A 110 -0.73 9.47 -3.54
N GLU A 111 -1.33 10.63 -3.27
CA GLU A 111 -2.26 10.83 -2.15
C GLU A 111 -3.64 11.22 -2.68
N VAL A 112 -4.72 10.68 -2.10
CA VAL A 112 -6.09 11.16 -2.36
C VAL A 112 -6.32 12.40 -1.52
N THR A 113 -6.44 13.56 -2.15
CA THR A 113 -6.61 14.84 -1.45
C THR A 113 -8.08 15.12 -1.12
N SER A 114 -9.00 14.70 -1.98
CA SER A 114 -10.44 14.81 -1.72
C SER A 114 -11.29 13.93 -2.64
N VAL A 115 -12.55 13.72 -2.24
CA VAL A 115 -13.58 13.08 -3.06
C VAL A 115 -14.79 14.01 -3.07
N ASP A 116 -15.19 14.50 -4.25
CA ASP A 116 -16.40 15.29 -4.45
C ASP A 116 -17.53 14.39 -4.97
N PRO A 117 -18.50 14.01 -4.11
CA PRO A 117 -19.57 13.10 -4.50
C PRO A 117 -20.67 13.77 -5.34
N ASP A 118 -20.71 15.10 -5.43
CA ASP A 118 -21.86 15.86 -5.95
C ASP A 118 -21.65 16.39 -7.38
N ARG A 119 -20.63 15.91 -8.10
CA ARG A 119 -20.38 16.29 -9.50
C ARG A 119 -21.42 15.70 -10.46
N GLN A 120 -21.75 16.45 -11.51
CA GLN A 120 -22.75 16.06 -12.51
C GLN A 120 -22.42 14.75 -13.25
N MET A 121 -21.14 14.38 -13.33
CA MET A 121 -20.68 13.15 -13.97
C MET A 121 -20.48 11.98 -12.98
N GLY A 122 -20.91 12.15 -11.73
CA GLY A 122 -20.70 11.24 -10.60
C GLY A 122 -19.41 11.56 -9.83
N PRO A 123 -19.08 10.80 -8.77
CA PRO A 123 -18.07 11.18 -7.78
C PRO A 123 -16.69 11.39 -8.43
N GLU A 124 -16.08 12.55 -8.17
CA GLU A 124 -14.72 12.89 -8.60
C GLU A 124 -13.75 12.62 -7.47
N THR A 125 -12.67 11.88 -7.75
CA THR A 125 -11.56 11.68 -6.80
C THR A 125 -10.38 12.53 -7.26
N LEU A 126 -9.85 13.35 -6.35
CA LEU A 126 -8.65 14.15 -6.58
C LEU A 126 -7.45 13.47 -5.94
N TYR A 127 -6.38 13.32 -6.72
CA TYR A 127 -5.09 12.79 -6.31
C TYR A 127 -4.01 13.87 -6.45
N GLU A 128 -3.03 13.84 -5.56
CA GLU A 128 -1.81 14.63 -5.63
C GLU A 128 -0.64 13.68 -5.94
N LEU A 129 0.17 14.03 -6.94
CA LEU A 129 1.46 13.43 -7.23
C LEU A 129 2.54 14.29 -6.59
N SER A 130 3.25 13.74 -5.60
CA SER A 130 4.28 14.47 -4.87
C SER A 130 5.55 13.65 -4.70
N PHE A 131 6.68 14.28 -4.36
CA PHE A 131 7.91 13.58 -3.99
C PHE A 131 8.74 14.44 -3.04
N THR A 132 9.66 13.81 -2.31
CA THR A 132 10.64 14.52 -1.47
C THR A 132 11.98 14.56 -2.18
N ASN A 133 12.52 15.75 -2.42
CA ASN A 133 13.82 15.90 -3.08
C ASN A 133 14.99 15.53 -2.15
N ASN A 134 16.20 15.51 -2.70
CA ASN A 134 17.43 15.21 -1.94
C ASN A 134 17.72 16.18 -0.77
N SER A 135 17.09 17.35 -0.74
CA SER A 135 17.20 18.32 0.36
C SER A 135 16.16 18.10 1.47
N GLY A 136 15.27 17.12 1.32
CA GLY A 136 14.15 16.86 2.23
C GLY A 136 12.95 17.79 2.03
N GLU A 137 12.91 18.55 0.93
CA GLU A 137 11.79 19.40 0.58
C GLU A 137 10.74 18.58 -0.19
N HIS A 138 9.49 18.70 0.25
CA HIS A 138 8.34 18.10 -0.40
C HIS A 138 7.88 18.96 -1.57
N ILE A 139 7.71 18.34 -2.73
CA ILE A 139 7.36 18.98 -3.99
C ILE A 139 6.14 18.29 -4.58
N VAL A 140 5.14 19.08 -4.94
CA VAL A 140 3.98 18.61 -5.69
C VAL A 140 4.28 18.75 -7.18
N ALA A 141 4.18 17.63 -7.91
CA ALA A 141 4.40 17.55 -9.35
C ALA A 141 3.12 17.87 -10.13
N ALA A 142 2.01 17.21 -9.79
CA ALA A 142 0.75 17.36 -10.49
C ALA A 142 -0.45 16.98 -9.63
N ASP A 143 -1.61 17.53 -9.96
CA ASP A 143 -2.91 17.05 -9.48
C ASP A 143 -3.57 16.17 -10.56
N ILE A 144 -4.27 15.13 -10.13
CA ILE A 144 -5.04 14.27 -11.02
C ILE A 144 -6.49 14.27 -10.55
N SER A 145 -7.40 14.53 -11.47
CA SER A 145 -8.84 14.39 -11.23
C SER A 145 -9.35 13.16 -11.94
N GLU A 146 -9.85 12.16 -11.21
CA GLU A 146 -10.49 10.97 -11.78
C GLU A 146 -12.01 11.07 -11.61
N TYR A 147 -12.72 10.79 -12.69
CA TYR A 147 -14.17 10.73 -12.78
C TYR A 147 -14.64 9.28 -12.97
N PRO A 148 -15.92 8.98 -12.74
CA PRO A 148 -16.46 7.66 -13.02
C PRO A 148 -16.23 7.23 -14.47
N MET A 149 -16.08 5.92 -14.69
CA MET A 149 -15.73 5.30 -15.98
C MET A 149 -14.28 5.48 -16.45
N GLY A 150 -13.35 5.83 -15.55
CA GLY A 150 -11.92 5.89 -15.85
C GLY A 150 -11.50 7.10 -16.69
N ALA A 151 -12.33 8.15 -16.72
CA ALA A 151 -11.93 9.43 -17.29
C ALA A 151 -11.11 10.19 -16.26
N PHE A 152 -9.95 10.74 -16.63
CA PHE A 152 -9.16 11.57 -15.73
C PHE A 152 -8.54 12.77 -16.44
N SER A 153 -8.12 13.76 -15.65
CA SER A 153 -7.39 14.95 -16.07
C SER A 153 -6.12 15.07 -15.24
N ILE A 154 -5.00 15.46 -15.87
CA ILE A 154 -3.71 15.69 -15.22
C ILE A 154 -3.44 17.20 -15.28
N TYR A 155 -3.10 17.80 -14.15
CA TYR A 155 -2.76 19.22 -14.01
C TYR A 155 -1.37 19.34 -13.41
N GLU A 156 -0.36 19.64 -14.23
CA GLU A 156 0.99 19.92 -13.74
C GLU A 156 1.01 21.21 -12.92
N LEU A 157 1.54 21.13 -11.70
CA LEU A 157 1.57 22.26 -10.75
C LEU A 157 2.94 22.93 -10.66
N ASN A 158 4.00 22.25 -11.11
CA ASN A 158 5.37 22.72 -10.99
C ASN A 158 6.10 22.63 -12.34
N GLU A 159 6.40 23.79 -12.93
CA GLU A 159 7.06 23.91 -14.23
C GLU A 159 8.50 23.32 -14.25
N ASP A 160 9.14 23.16 -13.09
CA ASP A 160 10.48 22.56 -12.97
C ASP A 160 10.44 21.02 -12.92
N VAL A 161 9.24 20.42 -12.91
CA VAL A 161 9.03 18.97 -12.87
C VAL A 161 8.51 18.50 -14.22
N GLU A 162 9.22 17.56 -14.84
CA GLU A 162 8.75 16.89 -16.04
C GLU A 162 7.97 15.62 -15.64
N VAL A 163 6.68 15.58 -15.98
CA VAL A 163 5.80 14.43 -15.77
C VAL A 163 5.60 13.69 -17.10
N ASP A 164 5.80 12.38 -17.13
CA ASP A 164 5.40 11.55 -18.28
C ASP A 164 3.91 11.22 -18.18
N GLU A 165 3.08 12.01 -18.86
CA GLU A 165 1.62 11.81 -18.88
C GLU A 165 1.24 10.36 -19.27
N GLN A 166 1.98 9.68 -20.16
CA GLN A 166 1.64 8.32 -20.56
C GLN A 166 1.88 7.32 -19.43
N GLN A 167 2.89 7.54 -18.61
CA GLN A 167 3.14 6.74 -17.42
C GLN A 167 2.04 6.93 -16.38
N VAL A 168 1.60 8.18 -16.18
CA VAL A 168 0.44 8.50 -15.33
C VAL A 168 -0.81 7.79 -15.86
N ILE A 169 -1.09 7.91 -17.16
CA ILE A 169 -2.24 7.26 -17.80
C ILE A 169 -2.23 5.75 -17.54
N ASN A 170 -1.10 5.09 -17.79
CA ASN A 170 -0.99 3.64 -17.59
C ASN A 170 -1.21 3.25 -16.13
N TYR A 171 -0.64 4.00 -15.19
CA TYR A 171 -0.80 3.76 -13.75
C TYR A 171 -2.27 3.78 -13.30
N PHE A 172 -3.06 4.74 -13.80
CA PHE A 172 -4.48 4.87 -13.43
C PHE A 172 -5.42 3.96 -14.27
N MET A 173 -5.04 3.57 -15.49
CA MET A 173 -5.81 2.61 -16.30
C MET A 173 -5.67 1.17 -15.81
N ASP A 174 -4.49 0.73 -15.37
CA ASP A 174 -4.30 -0.64 -14.90
C ASP A 174 -5.06 -0.91 -13.59
N LYS A 175 -5.34 0.14 -12.79
CA LYS A 175 -6.18 0.04 -11.58
C LYS A 175 -7.69 -0.10 -11.86
N THR A 176 -8.17 0.26 -13.04
CA THR A 176 -9.60 0.16 -13.39
C THR A 176 -9.98 -1.18 -14.03
N MET A 177 -9.00 -2.06 -14.31
CA MET A 177 -9.20 -3.36 -14.94
C MET A 177 -9.13 -4.58 -13.99
N GLU A 178 -8.99 -4.38 -12.68
CA GLU A 178 -9.16 -5.41 -11.63
C GLU A 178 -10.51 -5.27 -10.89
#